data_AF-B0BYJ2-F1
#
_entry.id   AF-B0BYJ2-F1
#
_cell.length_a   1.000
_cell.length_b   1.000
_cell.length_c   1.000
_cell.angle_alpha   90.00
_cell.angle_beta   90.00
_cell.angle_gamma   90.00
#
_symmetry.space_group_name_H-M   'P 1'
#
loop_
_entity.id
_entity.type
_entity.pdbx_description
1 polymer ?
#
loop_
_entity_poly.entity_id
_entity_poly.type
_entity_poly.pdbx_seq_one_letter_code
_entity_poly.pdbx_strand_id
1 'polypeptide(L)'
;MEVCHDGLKLWYGTEDAPASESFVAARQGISITVGVYPLHLANKVTVYYRSDKNRLVRSTTGVLCHSDYVTGKQYFSVHFPSLLEPQKVEYLVTLSCAGRQVPKVGNTQQFSSSFIINDSPSSLTSPQSTPKTPLHESLPHHRFPCSLNYLGTVQVRLQEPPDIIGETPEGLRVNWSIKTGQVNGPKLNAIFGSHGGDHMTIRHDGVGIVGAYATLQTVDGALIQTRYSGVFELGQKGYQNFLKQQWPNAPPLRVTPRFLTEHPQYQWLNRLQCIGIGEVQMSDLLVIYDLYAL
;
A
#
# COMPACT_ATOMS: atom_id res chain seq x y z
N MET A 1 -8.49 23.17 -10.10
CA MET A 1 -9.74 23.39 -9.34
C MET A 1 -9.44 23.43 -7.84
N GLU A 2 -9.99 24.41 -7.13
CA GLU A 2 -9.75 24.60 -5.69
C GLU A 2 -11.07 25.02 -5.01
N VAL A 3 -11.41 24.42 -3.87
CA VAL A 3 -12.61 24.74 -3.09
C VAL A 3 -12.28 24.79 -1.60
N CYS A 4 -12.80 25.79 -0.90
CA CYS A 4 -12.63 25.98 0.53
C CYS A 4 -14.00 26.15 1.22
N HIS A 5 -14.20 25.49 2.35
CA HIS A 5 -15.37 25.66 3.22
C HIS A 5 -15.05 25.20 4.64
N ASP A 6 -15.50 25.96 5.64
CA ASP A 6 -15.41 25.60 7.08
C ASP A 6 -13.99 25.21 7.55
N GLY A 7 -13.00 25.97 7.07
CA GLY A 7 -11.58 25.75 7.35
C GLY A 7 -10.98 24.53 6.65
N LEU A 8 -11.74 23.81 5.82
CA LEU A 8 -11.25 22.74 4.96
C LEU A 8 -11.02 23.28 3.55
N LYS A 9 -9.90 22.89 2.94
CA LYS A 9 -9.55 23.19 1.56
C LYS A 9 -9.21 21.90 0.83
N LEU A 10 -9.73 21.76 -0.39
CA LEU A 10 -9.31 20.73 -1.35
C LEU A 10 -8.92 21.38 -2.67
N TRP A 11 -7.97 20.76 -3.37
CA TRP A 11 -7.57 21.14 -4.72
C TRP A 11 -7.12 19.94 -5.53
N TYR A 12 -7.24 20.07 -6.85
CA TYR A 12 -6.76 19.10 -7.84
C TYR A 12 -6.66 19.78 -9.21
N GLY A 13 -5.96 19.17 -10.16
CA GLY A 13 -5.63 19.79 -11.45
C GLY A 13 -4.51 20.83 -11.33
N THR A 14 -3.65 20.71 -10.31
CA THR A 14 -2.44 21.53 -10.15
C THR A 14 -1.21 20.66 -10.35
N GLU A 15 -0.02 21.27 -10.45
CA GLU A 15 1.25 20.54 -10.60
C GLU A 15 1.51 19.56 -9.44
N ASP A 16 1.18 19.95 -8.21
CA ASP A 16 1.34 19.14 -7.00
C ASP A 16 0.17 18.18 -6.73
N ALA A 17 -0.99 18.41 -7.35
CA ALA A 17 -2.17 17.56 -7.26
C ALA A 17 -2.78 17.38 -8.66
N PRO A 18 -2.13 16.62 -9.55
CA PRO A 18 -2.57 16.50 -10.94
C PRO A 18 -3.93 15.81 -11.03
N ALA A 19 -4.79 16.36 -11.89
CA ALA A 19 -6.01 15.72 -12.32
C ALA A 19 -5.95 15.53 -13.83
N SER A 20 -6.60 14.48 -14.33
CA SER A 20 -6.65 14.15 -15.75
C SER A 20 -7.46 15.20 -16.50
N GLU A 21 -6.86 16.35 -16.78
CA GLU A 21 -7.43 17.34 -17.68
C GLU A 21 -7.15 16.87 -19.12
N SER A 22 -8.24 16.58 -19.84
CA SER A 22 -8.30 16.66 -21.30
C SER A 22 -7.36 15.74 -22.11
N PHE A 23 -7.09 14.52 -21.66
CA PHE A 23 -6.45 13.51 -22.50
C PHE A 23 -7.36 12.32 -22.81
N VAL A 24 -7.35 11.94 -24.08
CA VAL A 24 -7.89 10.69 -24.62
C VAL A 24 -7.19 9.52 -23.92
N ALA A 25 -7.85 8.97 -22.89
CA ALA A 25 -7.30 7.87 -22.12
C ALA A 25 -7.55 6.54 -22.83
N ALA A 26 -6.53 6.02 -23.50
CA ALA A 26 -6.52 4.64 -23.98
C ALA A 26 -6.40 3.68 -22.78
N ARG A 27 -7.48 2.95 -22.46
CA ARG A 27 -7.56 1.67 -21.69
C ARG A 27 -6.77 1.50 -20.37
N GLN A 28 -6.04 2.49 -19.89
CA GLN A 28 -5.25 2.47 -18.64
C GLN A 28 -6.02 3.23 -17.55
N GLY A 29 -6.10 2.66 -16.35
CA GLY A 29 -6.93 3.16 -15.26
C GLY A 29 -6.74 4.66 -14.97
N ILE A 30 -7.85 5.36 -14.72
CA ILE A 30 -7.87 6.81 -14.55
C ILE A 30 -7.71 7.12 -13.06
N SER A 31 -6.74 7.96 -12.71
CA SER A 31 -6.50 8.40 -11.34
C SER A 31 -6.39 9.91 -11.25
N ILE A 32 -6.87 10.49 -10.15
CA ILE A 32 -6.62 11.89 -9.79
C ILE A 32 -5.93 11.97 -8.43
N THR A 33 -5.07 12.97 -8.27
CA THR A 33 -4.49 13.33 -6.98
C THR A 33 -5.24 14.53 -6.42
N VAL A 34 -5.65 14.44 -5.15
CA VAL A 34 -6.39 15.48 -4.44
C VAL A 34 -5.54 15.94 -3.27
N GLY A 35 -5.12 17.21 -3.32
CA GLY A 35 -4.49 17.87 -2.19
C GLY A 35 -5.54 18.40 -1.23
N VAL A 36 -5.27 18.29 0.07
CA VAL A 36 -6.16 18.75 1.13
C VAL A 36 -5.41 19.48 2.25
N TYR A 37 -6.10 20.40 2.90
CA TYR A 37 -5.62 21.16 4.04
C TYR A 37 -6.79 21.48 4.99
N PRO A 38 -6.58 21.50 6.32
CA PRO A 38 -5.36 21.14 7.04
C PRO A 38 -5.15 19.63 7.12
N LEU A 39 -3.91 19.22 7.36
CA LEU A 39 -3.54 17.84 7.69
C LEU A 39 -4.31 17.40 8.94
N HIS A 40 -5.03 16.29 8.81
CA HIS A 40 -5.79 15.73 9.92
C HIS A 40 -6.02 14.23 9.68
N LEU A 41 -5.90 13.42 10.73
CA LEU A 41 -6.04 11.96 10.62
C LEU A 41 -7.44 11.51 10.18
N ALA A 42 -8.47 12.32 10.46
CA ALA A 42 -9.83 12.07 10.02
C ALA A 42 -10.15 12.58 8.60
N ASN A 43 -9.18 13.08 7.84
CA ASN A 43 -9.41 13.50 6.47
C ASN A 43 -9.76 12.30 5.59
N LYS A 44 -10.92 12.38 4.91
CA LYS A 44 -11.38 11.40 3.95
C LYS A 44 -11.77 12.08 2.65
N VAL A 45 -11.07 11.73 1.58
CA VAL A 45 -11.41 12.16 0.20
C VAL A 45 -12.33 11.14 -0.44
N THR A 46 -13.48 11.59 -0.94
CA THR A 46 -14.43 10.75 -1.69
C THR A 46 -14.75 11.43 -3.02
N VAL A 47 -14.66 10.69 -4.12
CA VAL A 47 -15.03 11.16 -5.44
C VAL A 47 -16.33 10.48 -5.85
N TYR A 48 -17.36 11.29 -6.08
CA TYR A 48 -18.61 10.87 -6.68
C TYR A 48 -18.50 11.07 -8.18
N TYR A 49 -18.95 10.10 -8.97
CA TYR A 49 -18.88 10.19 -10.42
C TYR A 49 -20.06 9.50 -11.08
N ARG A 50 -20.40 9.96 -12.28
CA ARG A 50 -21.41 9.35 -13.14
C ARG A 50 -20.96 9.41 -14.60
N SER A 51 -21.52 8.54 -15.41
CA SER A 51 -21.32 8.56 -16.86
C SER A 51 -22.55 9.13 -17.56
N ASP A 52 -22.35 9.73 -18.72
CA ASP A 52 -23.42 10.03 -19.67
C ASP A 52 -24.27 8.80 -20.04
N LYS A 53 -23.64 7.64 -20.26
CA LYS A 53 -24.29 6.36 -20.54
C LYS A 53 -24.99 5.75 -19.32
N ASN A 54 -24.45 5.98 -18.12
CA ASN A 54 -25.04 5.50 -16.87
C ASN A 54 -25.10 6.62 -15.82
N ARG A 55 -26.30 7.19 -15.69
CA ARG A 55 -26.58 8.29 -14.76
C ARG A 55 -26.55 7.89 -13.27
N LEU A 56 -26.40 6.59 -12.96
CA LEU A 56 -26.21 6.15 -11.58
C LEU A 56 -24.92 6.72 -11.02
N VAL A 57 -25.03 7.51 -9.95
CA VAL A 57 -23.87 8.05 -9.24
C VAL A 57 -23.18 6.93 -8.48
N ARG A 58 -21.89 6.78 -8.71
CA ARG A 58 -20.99 5.88 -8.00
C ARG A 58 -19.99 6.70 -7.19
N SER A 59 -19.35 6.07 -6.21
CA SER A 59 -18.32 6.72 -5.41
C SER A 59 -17.09 5.84 -5.25
N THR A 60 -15.92 6.46 -5.22
CA THR A 60 -14.64 5.83 -4.87
C THR A 60 -13.93 6.70 -3.82
N THR A 61 -13.17 6.07 -2.92
CA THR A 61 -12.49 6.76 -1.82
C THR A 61 -11.00 6.89 -2.14
N GLY A 62 -10.42 8.04 -1.81
CA GLY A 62 -8.99 8.28 -1.98
C GLY A 62 -8.16 7.55 -0.93
N VAL A 63 -7.01 7.05 -1.36
CA VAL A 63 -5.98 6.49 -0.48
C VAL A 63 -4.95 7.58 -0.19
N LEU A 64 -4.62 7.81 1.08
CA LEU A 64 -3.57 8.74 1.48
C LEU A 64 -2.24 8.31 0.85
N CYS A 65 -1.62 9.16 0.03
CA CYS A 65 -0.35 8.86 -0.63
C CYS A 65 0.83 9.64 -0.04
N HIS A 66 0.61 10.87 0.43
CA HIS A 66 1.65 11.71 0.99
C HIS A 66 1.08 12.67 2.06
N SER A 67 1.89 12.94 3.09
CA SER A 67 1.60 13.97 4.10
C SER A 67 2.82 14.87 4.23
N ASP A 68 2.62 16.17 4.01
CA ASP A 68 3.62 17.20 4.23
C ASP A 68 3.33 17.86 5.59
N TYR A 69 4.06 17.43 6.61
CA TYR A 69 3.92 17.94 7.97
C TYR A 69 4.45 19.36 8.14
N VAL A 70 5.30 19.84 7.22
CA VAL A 70 5.86 21.21 7.27
C VAL A 70 4.81 22.21 6.80
N THR A 71 4.14 21.92 5.69
CA THR A 71 3.09 22.81 5.14
C THR A 71 1.69 22.48 5.64
N GLY A 72 1.53 21.37 6.37
CA GLY A 72 0.24 20.91 6.89
C GLY A 72 -0.69 20.40 5.80
N LYS A 73 -0.15 19.87 4.69
CA LYS A 73 -0.93 19.35 3.55
C LYS A 73 -0.98 17.83 3.54
N GLN A 74 -2.05 17.25 3.01
CA GLN A 74 -2.13 15.83 2.69
C GLN A 74 -2.57 15.63 1.25
N TYR A 75 -2.12 14.54 0.65
CA TYR A 75 -2.42 14.20 -0.72
C TYR A 75 -3.05 12.80 -0.76
N PHE A 76 -4.15 12.69 -1.49
CA PHE A 76 -4.90 11.45 -1.65
C PHE A 76 -4.95 11.08 -3.13
N SER A 77 -4.66 9.83 -3.45
CA SER A 77 -4.83 9.30 -4.81
C SER A 77 -6.17 8.58 -4.91
N VAL A 78 -6.97 8.96 -5.91
CA VAL A 78 -8.28 8.37 -6.16
C VAL A 78 -8.30 7.69 -7.51
N HIS A 79 -8.65 6.41 -7.54
CA HIS A 79 -8.72 5.61 -8.76
C HIS A 79 -10.18 5.38 -9.18
N PHE A 80 -10.48 5.68 -10.44
CA PHE A 80 -11.73 5.29 -11.08
C PHE A 80 -11.63 3.82 -11.53
N PRO A 81 -12.73 3.05 -11.50
CA PRO A 81 -12.70 1.68 -12.02
C PRO A 81 -12.40 1.67 -13.52
N SER A 82 -11.99 0.52 -14.05
CA SER A 82 -11.81 0.33 -15.50
C SER A 82 -13.13 0.58 -16.23
N LEU A 83 -13.19 1.69 -16.95
CA LEU A 83 -14.32 2.07 -17.80
C LEU A 83 -13.89 1.76 -19.24
N LEU A 84 -14.50 0.73 -19.83
CA LEU A 84 -14.03 0.10 -21.07
C LEU A 84 -14.61 0.74 -22.33
N GLU A 85 -15.71 1.48 -22.20
CA GLU A 85 -16.40 2.08 -23.33
C GLU A 85 -16.10 3.58 -23.45
N PRO A 86 -16.13 4.14 -24.67
CA PRO A 86 -16.08 5.58 -24.86
C PRO A 86 -17.26 6.25 -24.17
N GLN A 87 -16.99 7.17 -23.26
CA GLN A 87 -18.01 7.82 -22.45
C GLN A 87 -17.47 9.10 -21.80
N LYS A 88 -18.35 10.09 -21.60
CA LYS A 88 -18.04 11.22 -20.74
C LYS A 88 -18.33 10.86 -19.28
N VAL A 89 -17.35 11.07 -18.41
CA VAL A 89 -17.50 10.90 -16.96
C VAL A 89 -17.46 12.27 -16.31
N GLU A 90 -18.49 12.58 -15.54
CA GLU A 90 -18.55 13.76 -14.69
C GLU A 90 -18.28 13.34 -13.24
N TYR A 91 -17.48 14.12 -12.52
CA TYR A 91 -17.09 13.82 -11.15
C TYR A 91 -17.09 15.05 -10.24
N LEU A 92 -17.30 14.78 -8.94
CA LEU A 92 -17.28 15.72 -7.83
C LEU A 92 -16.35 15.16 -6.75
N VAL A 93 -15.33 15.94 -6.39
CA VAL A 93 -14.42 15.60 -5.31
C VAL A 93 -14.94 16.22 -4.01
N THR A 94 -14.96 15.42 -2.95
CA THR A 94 -15.32 15.88 -1.61
C THR A 94 -14.23 15.50 -0.61
N LEU A 95 -13.98 16.40 0.33
CA LEU A 95 -13.18 16.17 1.53
C LEU A 95 -14.12 16.24 2.72
N SER A 96 -14.10 15.22 3.57
CA SER A 96 -14.76 15.23 4.87
C SER A 96 -13.73 15.10 5.98
N CYS A 97 -13.95 15.80 7.09
CA CYS A 97 -13.07 15.77 8.25
C CYS A 97 -13.86 16.12 9.51
N ALA A 98 -13.94 15.17 10.45
CA ALA A 98 -14.59 15.36 11.76
C ALA A 98 -16.01 16.01 11.66
N GLY A 99 -16.85 15.50 10.76
CA GLY A 99 -18.22 15.99 10.55
C GLY A 99 -18.36 17.21 9.62
N ARG A 100 -17.25 17.87 9.27
CA ARG A 100 -17.21 18.95 8.28
C ARG A 100 -16.97 18.39 6.88
N GLN A 101 -17.46 19.09 5.85
CA GLN A 101 -17.28 18.66 4.47
C GLN A 101 -17.13 19.85 3.51
N VAL A 102 -16.23 19.70 2.53
CA VAL A 102 -16.06 20.62 1.40
C VAL A 102 -16.08 19.81 0.08
N PRO A 103 -16.84 20.23 -0.94
CA PRO A 103 -17.85 21.29 -0.92
C PRO A 103 -19.02 20.96 0.03
N LYS A 104 -19.77 21.98 0.47
CA LYS A 104 -20.94 21.81 1.34
C LYS A 104 -21.99 20.91 0.66
N VAL A 105 -22.62 20.01 1.42
CA VAL A 105 -23.74 19.21 0.93
C VAL A 105 -24.96 20.12 0.72
N GLY A 106 -25.21 20.52 -0.52
CA GLY A 106 -26.48 21.08 -0.99
C GLY A 106 -27.21 20.04 -1.83
N ASN A 107 -28.55 20.10 -1.88
CA ASN A 107 -29.46 19.07 -2.45
C ASN A 107 -29.26 18.71 -3.95
N THR A 108 -28.23 19.20 -4.61
CA THR A 108 -27.83 18.83 -5.96
C THR A 108 -26.34 18.58 -5.98
N GLN A 109 -25.93 17.31 -6.10
CA GLN A 109 -24.54 16.93 -6.41
C GLN A 109 -24.18 17.48 -7.80
N GLN A 110 -23.72 18.73 -7.85
CA GLN A 110 -23.25 19.36 -9.06
C GLN A 110 -21.84 18.84 -9.36
N PHE A 111 -21.72 18.07 -10.44
CA PHE A 111 -20.44 17.56 -10.89
C PHE A 111 -19.62 18.70 -11.49
N SER A 112 -18.50 19.02 -10.84
CA SER A 112 -17.68 20.21 -11.11
C SER A 112 -16.58 19.97 -12.14
N SER A 113 -16.35 18.71 -12.53
CA SER A 113 -15.28 18.34 -13.45
C SER A 113 -15.68 17.14 -14.29
N SER A 114 -15.04 16.95 -15.45
CA SER A 114 -15.32 15.82 -16.34
C SER A 114 -14.12 15.43 -17.19
N PHE A 115 -14.09 14.17 -17.65
CA PHE A 115 -13.15 13.67 -18.64
C PHE A 115 -13.87 12.77 -19.67
N ILE A 116 -13.23 12.50 -20.81
CA ILE A 116 -13.77 11.66 -21.89
C ILE A 116 -12.86 10.44 -22.09
N ILE A 117 -13.48 9.27 -22.22
CA ILE A 117 -12.82 8.02 -22.64
C ILE A 117 -13.12 7.84 -24.14
N ASN A 118 -12.12 7.53 -24.96
CA ASN A 118 -12.31 7.23 -26.40
C ASN A 118 -11.73 5.85 -26.76
N ASP A 119 -12.33 5.20 -27.76
CA ASP A 119 -11.80 4.01 -28.44
C ASP A 119 -11.10 4.49 -29.70
N SER A 120 -9.78 4.35 -29.82
CA SER A 120 -9.13 3.75 -31.00
C SER A 120 -7.63 4.03 -31.13
N PRO A 121 -6.91 3.19 -31.90
CA PRO A 121 -5.47 3.24 -32.10
C PRO A 121 -5.05 3.95 -33.41
N SER A 122 -3.79 4.44 -33.39
CA SER A 122 -2.85 4.68 -34.51
C SER A 122 -2.99 5.86 -35.50
N SER A 123 -1.80 6.47 -35.72
CA SER A 123 -1.20 7.08 -36.93
C SER A 123 -1.64 8.44 -37.47
N LEU A 124 -0.65 9.36 -37.62
CA LEU A 124 -0.47 10.27 -38.76
C LEU A 124 1.03 10.61 -38.97
N THR A 125 1.40 10.76 -40.24
CA THR A 125 2.73 10.79 -40.88
C THR A 125 3.30 12.22 -41.16
N SER A 126 4.63 12.38 -40.99
CA SER A 126 5.63 13.26 -41.70
C SER A 126 5.59 14.82 -41.58
N PRO A 127 6.65 15.61 -41.96
CA PRO A 127 8.08 15.64 -41.55
C PRO A 127 8.65 17.08 -41.22
N GLN A 128 9.95 17.17 -40.86
CA GLN A 128 10.84 18.37 -40.63
C GLN A 128 10.77 19.05 -39.24
N SER A 129 11.81 19.51 -38.55
CA SER A 129 13.28 19.58 -38.71
C SER A 129 13.91 19.92 -37.32
N THR A 130 15.13 19.43 -37.06
CA THR A 130 15.93 19.41 -35.79
C THR A 130 16.12 20.75 -35.02
N PRO A 131 16.46 20.72 -33.71
CA PRO A 131 17.87 20.55 -33.27
C PRO A 131 18.10 19.34 -32.34
N LYS A 132 19.21 18.63 -32.55
CA LYS A 132 19.64 17.44 -31.78
C LYS A 132 20.09 17.82 -30.36
N THR A 133 19.19 17.75 -29.40
CA THR A 133 19.50 17.34 -28.03
C THR A 133 19.72 15.82 -28.05
N PRO A 134 20.61 15.21 -27.24
CA PRO A 134 20.65 13.76 -27.13
C PRO A 134 19.28 13.30 -26.62
N LEU A 135 18.45 12.80 -27.53
CA LEU A 135 17.25 12.06 -27.21
C LEU A 135 17.75 10.81 -26.51
N HIS A 136 17.83 10.86 -25.17
CA HIS A 136 17.54 9.67 -24.40
C HIS A 136 16.13 9.29 -24.85
N GLU A 137 16.01 8.32 -25.75
CA GLU A 137 14.73 7.68 -26.05
C GLU A 137 14.11 7.34 -24.70
N SER A 138 13.08 8.07 -24.31
CA SER A 138 12.29 7.76 -23.14
C SER A 138 11.64 6.42 -23.43
N LEU A 139 12.30 5.36 -22.95
CA LEU A 139 11.73 4.02 -22.92
C LEU A 139 10.28 4.17 -22.45
N PRO A 140 9.30 3.57 -23.16
CA PRO A 140 7.91 3.68 -22.75
C PRO A 140 7.80 3.30 -21.27
N HIS A 141 7.37 4.25 -20.44
CA HIS A 141 7.19 4.04 -19.01
C HIS A 141 5.98 3.13 -18.80
N HIS A 142 6.17 1.83 -19.01
CA HIS A 142 5.20 0.81 -18.62
C HIS A 142 5.15 0.76 -17.09
N ARG A 143 4.23 1.53 -16.49
CA ARG A 143 3.89 1.38 -15.07
C ARG A 143 2.70 0.43 -14.99
N PHE A 144 2.88 -0.69 -14.29
CA PHE A 144 1.80 -1.62 -14.01
C PHE A 144 0.99 -1.12 -12.81
N PRO A 145 -0.35 -1.18 -12.86
CA PRO A 145 -1.17 -0.86 -11.69
C PRO A 145 -0.80 -1.80 -10.55
N CYS A 146 -0.72 -1.24 -9.34
CA CYS A 146 -0.40 -1.97 -8.12
C CYS A 146 -1.44 -1.62 -7.06
N SER A 147 -2.09 -2.63 -6.49
CA SER A 147 -3.06 -2.48 -5.42
C SER A 147 -2.73 -3.47 -4.31
N LEU A 148 -2.92 -3.06 -3.06
CA LEU A 148 -2.73 -3.93 -1.90
C LEU A 148 -4.08 -4.28 -1.30
N ASN A 149 -4.44 -5.56 -1.35
CA ASN A 149 -5.65 -6.10 -0.78
C ASN A 149 -5.36 -6.63 0.62
N TYR A 150 -5.96 -6.02 1.65
CA TYR A 150 -5.78 -6.45 3.03
C TYR A 150 -6.31 -7.88 3.24
N LEU A 151 -5.45 -8.75 3.79
CA LEU A 151 -5.77 -10.14 4.11
C LEU A 151 -6.01 -10.36 5.60
N GLY A 152 -5.37 -9.58 6.46
CA GLY A 152 -5.47 -9.70 7.91
C GLY A 152 -4.29 -9.08 8.65
N THR A 153 -4.39 -9.02 9.97
CA THR A 153 -3.28 -8.62 10.85
C THR A 153 -2.65 -9.87 11.46
N VAL A 154 -1.33 -9.95 11.37
CA VAL A 154 -0.52 -11.00 11.96
C VAL A 154 0.07 -10.52 13.27
N GLN A 155 -0.01 -11.36 14.30
CA GLN A 155 0.64 -11.15 15.59
C GLN A 155 1.38 -12.42 15.98
N VAL A 156 2.69 -12.33 16.21
CA VAL A 156 3.55 -13.46 16.57
C VAL A 156 4.40 -13.07 17.76
N ARG A 157 4.35 -13.86 18.84
CA ARG A 157 5.27 -13.75 19.96
C ARG A 157 6.41 -14.73 19.79
N LEU A 158 7.63 -14.24 19.90
CA LEU A 158 8.83 -15.06 19.84
C LEU A 158 9.13 -15.67 21.21
N GLN A 159 9.85 -16.80 21.19
CA GLN A 159 10.29 -17.48 22.39
C GLN A 159 11.61 -16.90 22.91
N GLU A 160 11.73 -16.85 24.24
CA GLU A 160 12.99 -16.54 24.93
C GLU A 160 13.55 -17.76 25.65
N PRO A 161 14.89 -17.88 25.74
CA PRO A 161 15.87 -17.10 24.98
C PRO A 161 15.90 -17.52 23.49
N PRO A 162 16.37 -16.67 22.57
CA PRO A 162 16.68 -17.10 21.21
C PRO A 162 17.96 -17.96 21.18
N ASP A 163 18.15 -18.70 20.08
CA ASP A 163 19.44 -19.32 19.81
C ASP A 163 20.37 -18.30 19.15
N ILE A 164 21.37 -17.84 19.89
CA ILE A 164 22.41 -16.94 19.38
C ILE A 164 23.51 -17.79 18.76
N ILE A 165 23.56 -17.81 17.43
CA ILE A 165 24.65 -18.46 16.69
C ILE A 165 25.92 -17.60 16.76
N GLY A 166 25.76 -16.27 16.76
CA GLY A 166 26.85 -15.32 16.90
C GLY A 166 27.29 -14.72 15.57
N GLU A 167 28.48 -14.11 15.58
CA GLU A 167 29.02 -13.43 14.40
C GLU A 167 29.42 -14.43 13.30
N THR A 168 29.03 -14.14 12.07
CA THR A 168 29.33 -14.93 10.88
C THR A 168 29.81 -14.03 9.74
N PRO A 169 30.36 -14.57 8.63
CA PRO A 169 30.70 -13.75 7.46
C PRO A 169 29.55 -12.92 6.88
N GLU A 170 28.29 -13.31 7.15
CA GLU A 170 27.09 -12.60 6.70
C GLU A 170 26.55 -11.57 7.73
N GLY A 171 27.11 -11.54 8.94
CA GLY A 171 26.66 -10.74 10.09
C GLY A 171 26.25 -11.60 11.29
N LEU A 172 25.58 -10.97 12.25
CA LEU A 172 25.16 -11.62 13.50
C LEU A 172 23.93 -12.49 13.27
N ARG A 173 24.07 -13.81 13.49
CA ARG A 173 23.01 -14.78 13.27
C ARG A 173 22.27 -15.11 14.58
N VAL A 174 20.94 -14.98 14.55
CA VAL A 174 20.05 -15.25 15.69
C VAL A 174 18.83 -16.00 15.19
N ASN A 175 18.54 -17.16 15.78
CA ASN A 175 17.34 -17.92 15.45
C ASN A 175 16.26 -17.71 16.53
N TRP A 176 15.10 -17.26 16.08
CA TRP A 176 13.93 -17.05 16.91
C TRP A 176 12.90 -18.15 16.66
N SER A 177 12.45 -18.81 17.73
CA SER A 177 11.33 -19.75 17.66
C SER A 177 10.01 -19.04 17.92
N ILE A 178 8.93 -19.49 17.29
CA ILE A 178 7.58 -18.96 17.53
C ILE A 178 7.02 -19.57 18.82
N LYS A 179 6.65 -18.73 19.79
CA LYS A 179 5.96 -19.13 21.03
C LYS A 179 4.45 -19.26 20.80
N THR A 180 3.85 -18.23 20.20
CA THR A 180 2.44 -18.18 19.81
C THR A 180 2.31 -17.29 18.59
N GLY A 181 1.33 -17.53 17.74
CA GLY A 181 1.02 -16.57 16.69
C GLY A 181 -0.37 -16.78 16.11
N GLN A 182 -0.89 -15.73 15.49
CA GLN A 182 -2.18 -15.75 14.82
C GLN A 182 -2.20 -14.77 13.66
N VAL A 183 -3.05 -15.08 12.68
CA VAL A 183 -3.52 -14.15 11.65
C VAL A 183 -5.03 -14.02 11.79
N ASN A 184 -5.52 -12.78 11.83
CA ASN A 184 -6.95 -12.49 11.88
C ASN A 184 -7.32 -11.61 10.71
N GLY A 185 -8.29 -12.02 9.91
CA GLY A 185 -8.71 -11.27 8.74
C GLY A 185 -9.99 -11.79 8.10
N PRO A 186 -10.55 -11.06 7.12
CA PRO A 186 -11.88 -11.37 6.58
C PRO A 186 -11.96 -12.73 5.88
N LYS A 187 -10.85 -13.20 5.30
CA LYS A 187 -10.78 -14.46 4.53
C LYS A 187 -9.70 -15.43 5.02
N LEU A 188 -8.91 -15.04 6.03
CA LEU A 188 -7.83 -15.84 6.58
C LEU A 188 -7.78 -15.66 8.09
N ASN A 189 -8.19 -16.70 8.82
CA ASN A 189 -8.09 -16.79 10.27
C ASN A 189 -7.36 -18.08 10.60
N ALA A 190 -6.17 -17.98 11.18
CA ALA A 190 -5.32 -19.13 11.46
C ALA A 190 -4.38 -18.87 12.64
N ILE A 191 -3.96 -19.95 13.29
CA ILE A 191 -2.95 -19.94 14.35
C ILE A 191 -1.62 -20.46 13.81
N PHE A 192 -0.51 -19.95 14.31
CA PHE A 192 0.81 -20.46 13.97
C PHE A 192 1.08 -21.74 14.78
N GLY A 193 1.49 -22.79 14.09
CA GLY A 193 1.92 -24.05 14.69
C GLY A 193 3.27 -23.95 15.39
N SER A 194 3.64 -24.99 16.12
CA SER A 194 4.79 -25.02 17.04
C SER A 194 6.18 -25.14 16.37
N HIS A 195 6.24 -25.36 15.05
CA HIS A 195 7.50 -25.68 14.33
C HIS A 195 7.90 -24.59 13.33
N GLY A 196 7.75 -23.32 13.72
CA GLY A 196 8.13 -22.16 12.90
C GLY A 196 9.09 -21.23 13.63
N GLY A 197 9.75 -20.37 12.86
CA GLY A 197 10.74 -19.44 13.39
C GLY A 197 11.25 -18.45 12.36
N ASP A 198 12.17 -17.61 12.82
CA ASP A 198 12.91 -16.65 12.02
C ASP A 198 14.41 -16.89 12.23
N HIS A 199 15.08 -17.34 11.16
CA HIS A 199 16.54 -17.46 11.15
C HIS A 199 17.14 -16.15 10.63
N MET A 200 17.17 -15.15 11.52
CA MET A 200 17.50 -13.77 11.20
C MET A 200 19.01 -13.54 11.15
N THR A 201 19.46 -12.74 10.18
CA THR A 201 20.83 -12.22 10.13
C THR A 201 20.81 -10.70 10.28
N ILE A 202 21.52 -10.16 11.27
CA ILE A 202 21.69 -8.72 11.45
C ILE A 202 23.00 -8.31 10.77
N ARG A 203 22.89 -7.52 9.70
CA ARG A 203 24.04 -6.98 8.98
C ARG A 203 24.72 -5.88 9.78
N HIS A 204 25.99 -5.62 9.48
CA HIS A 204 26.79 -4.57 10.12
C HIS A 204 26.25 -3.15 9.93
N ASP A 205 25.45 -2.90 8.89
CA ASP A 205 24.76 -1.63 8.66
C ASP A 205 23.49 -1.46 9.52
N GLY A 206 23.17 -2.47 10.35
CA GLY A 206 22.04 -2.47 11.26
C GLY A 206 20.71 -2.90 10.65
N VAL A 207 20.72 -3.45 9.43
CA VAL A 207 19.52 -4.07 8.86
C VAL A 207 19.47 -5.56 9.22
N GLY A 208 18.39 -5.97 9.88
CA GLY A 208 18.03 -7.38 10.06
C GLY A 208 17.41 -7.94 8.78
N ILE A 209 17.89 -9.10 8.33
CA ILE A 209 17.36 -9.87 7.21
C ILE A 209 16.57 -11.03 7.79
N VAL A 210 15.26 -11.00 7.55
CA VAL A 210 14.31 -12.01 8.03
C VAL A 210 14.46 -13.28 7.19
N GLY A 211 14.45 -14.42 7.86
CA GLY A 211 14.48 -15.77 7.29
C GLY A 211 13.37 -16.62 7.90
N ALA A 212 12.12 -16.21 7.70
CA ALA A 212 10.97 -16.79 8.37
C ALA A 212 10.40 -18.01 7.65
N TYR A 213 9.98 -19.00 8.44
CA TYR A 213 9.18 -20.13 7.98
C TYR A 213 8.22 -20.56 9.10
N ALA A 214 7.00 -20.95 8.73
CA ALA A 214 6.02 -21.47 9.68
C ALA A 214 4.97 -22.32 8.97
N THR A 215 4.20 -23.06 9.77
CA THR A 215 2.95 -23.68 9.33
C THR A 215 1.82 -23.06 10.14
N LEU A 216 0.77 -22.59 9.46
CA LEU A 216 -0.44 -22.06 10.06
C LEU A 216 -1.54 -23.12 9.97
N GLN A 217 -2.43 -23.13 10.95
CA GLN A 217 -3.62 -23.97 10.99
C GLN A 217 -4.87 -23.10 11.12
N THR A 218 -5.80 -23.24 10.19
CA THR A 218 -7.09 -22.54 10.23
C THR A 218 -8.08 -23.28 11.15
N VAL A 219 -9.16 -22.59 11.53
CA VAL A 219 -10.21 -23.16 12.41
C VAL A 219 -10.95 -24.36 11.80
N ASP A 220 -11.01 -24.42 10.47
CA ASP A 220 -11.58 -25.53 9.69
C ASP A 220 -10.54 -26.62 9.33
N GLY A 221 -9.33 -26.52 9.90
CA GLY A 221 -8.33 -27.59 9.86
C GLY A 221 -7.37 -27.55 8.67
N ALA A 222 -7.39 -26.50 7.84
CA ALA A 222 -6.41 -26.36 6.76
C ALA A 222 -5.02 -26.08 7.30
N LEU A 223 -4.02 -26.79 6.78
CA LEU A 223 -2.61 -26.49 6.99
C LEU A 223 -2.09 -25.60 5.86
N ILE A 224 -1.44 -24.50 6.22
CA ILE A 224 -0.90 -23.51 5.29
C ILE A 224 0.55 -23.24 5.66
N GLN A 225 1.49 -23.68 4.83
CA GLN A 225 2.89 -23.34 5.00
C GLN A 225 3.14 -21.90 4.55
N THR A 226 4.01 -21.19 5.28
CA THR A 226 4.59 -19.93 4.82
C THR A 226 6.11 -19.94 4.94
N ARG A 227 6.77 -19.30 3.97
CA ARG A 227 8.20 -19.03 3.99
C ARG A 227 8.47 -17.71 3.29
N TYR A 228 9.27 -16.85 3.90
CA TYR A 228 9.54 -15.53 3.35
C TYR A 228 10.80 -14.88 3.92
N SER A 229 11.19 -13.79 3.27
CA SER A 229 12.22 -12.88 3.73
C SER A 229 11.68 -11.46 3.84
N GLY A 230 12.51 -10.55 4.34
CA GLY A 230 12.14 -9.18 4.64
C GLY A 230 13.27 -8.43 5.30
N VAL A 231 13.01 -7.16 5.58
CA VAL A 231 13.92 -6.26 6.26
C VAL A 231 13.33 -5.83 7.60
N PHE A 232 14.21 -5.78 8.59
CA PHE A 232 13.94 -5.36 9.95
C PHE A 232 14.92 -4.22 10.30
N GLU A 233 14.42 -3.00 10.40
CA GLU A 233 15.24 -1.79 10.45
C GLU A 233 15.60 -1.42 11.90
N LEU A 234 16.84 -1.72 12.31
CA LEU A 234 17.35 -1.39 13.66
C LEU A 234 18.15 -0.08 13.71
N GLY A 235 18.23 0.65 12.59
CA GLY A 235 19.00 1.88 12.42
C GLY A 235 20.47 1.62 12.08
N GLN A 236 21.20 2.65 11.65
CA GLN A 236 22.60 2.55 11.18
C GLN A 236 23.58 1.92 12.18
N LYS A 237 23.27 2.01 13.49
CA LYS A 237 24.06 1.39 14.58
C LYS A 237 23.43 0.10 15.11
N GLY A 238 22.41 -0.41 14.43
CA GLY A 238 21.55 -1.52 14.87
C GLY A 238 22.34 -2.75 15.27
N TYR A 239 23.37 -3.12 14.51
CA TYR A 239 24.26 -4.23 14.84
C TYR A 239 24.96 -4.05 16.20
N GLN A 240 25.64 -2.91 16.40
CA GLN A 240 26.38 -2.62 17.62
C GLN A 240 25.45 -2.49 18.83
N ASN A 241 24.30 -1.85 18.60
CA ASN A 241 23.25 -1.68 19.58
C ASN A 241 22.64 -3.02 19.99
N PHE A 242 22.47 -3.94 19.04
CA PHE A 242 21.96 -5.28 19.32
C PHE A 242 22.88 -6.05 20.26
N LEU A 243 24.20 -6.04 20.01
CA LEU A 243 25.17 -6.67 20.91
C LEU A 243 25.16 -6.08 22.34
N LYS A 244 24.79 -4.81 22.48
CA LYS A 244 24.70 -4.10 23.76
C LYS A 244 23.32 -4.17 24.41
N GLN A 245 22.36 -4.86 23.79
CA GLN A 245 20.96 -4.90 24.22
C GLN A 245 20.28 -3.52 24.27
N GLN A 246 20.61 -2.67 23.30
CA GLN A 246 20.15 -1.28 23.17
C GLN A 246 19.31 -1.08 21.91
N TRP A 247 18.16 -1.74 21.83
CA TRP A 247 17.29 -1.72 20.65
C TRP A 247 16.30 -0.54 20.65
N PRO A 248 15.84 -0.09 19.47
CA PRO A 248 14.64 0.74 19.39
C PRO A 248 13.42 -0.01 19.94
N ASN A 249 12.42 0.72 20.46
CA ASN A 249 11.24 0.08 21.05
C ASN A 249 10.37 -0.66 20.02
N ALA A 250 10.14 -0.04 18.87
CA ALA A 250 9.27 -0.52 17.80
C ALA A 250 9.93 -0.37 16.40
N PRO A 251 11.06 -1.05 16.15
CA PRO A 251 11.72 -1.05 14.85
C PRO A 251 10.79 -1.51 13.70
N PRO A 252 10.77 -0.81 12.55
CA PRO A 252 9.93 -1.19 11.41
C PRO A 252 10.30 -2.55 10.80
N LEU A 253 9.28 -3.27 10.34
CA LEU A 253 9.38 -4.57 9.68
C LEU A 253 8.66 -4.54 8.32
N ARG A 254 9.31 -5.02 7.26
CA ARG A 254 8.72 -5.22 5.93
C ARG A 254 9.07 -6.61 5.43
N VAL A 255 8.06 -7.43 5.13
CA VAL A 255 8.25 -8.85 4.75
C VAL A 255 7.46 -9.20 3.51
N THR A 256 7.79 -10.31 2.85
CA THR A 256 7.08 -10.77 1.62
C THR A 256 6.55 -12.20 1.73
N PRO A 257 5.54 -12.45 2.57
CA PRO A 257 4.98 -13.79 2.79
C PRO A 257 4.52 -14.45 1.48
N ARG A 258 4.81 -15.74 1.37
CA ARG A 258 4.15 -16.62 0.41
C ARG A 258 3.53 -17.79 1.14
N PHE A 259 2.45 -18.30 0.59
CA PHE A 259 1.66 -19.36 1.21
C PHE A 259 1.54 -20.56 0.27
N LEU A 260 1.54 -21.75 0.86
CA LEU A 260 1.34 -23.02 0.17
C LEU A 260 0.37 -23.89 0.97
N THR A 261 -0.66 -24.40 0.31
CA THR A 261 -1.65 -25.31 0.90
C THR A 261 -2.33 -26.16 -0.18
N GLU A 262 -2.73 -27.37 0.18
CA GLU A 262 -3.58 -28.21 -0.68
C GLU A 262 -5.07 -28.01 -0.42
N HIS A 263 -5.44 -27.37 0.71
CA HIS A 263 -6.81 -27.29 1.15
C HIS A 263 -7.68 -26.52 0.14
N PRO A 264 -8.77 -27.12 -0.41
CA PRO A 264 -9.53 -26.54 -1.52
C PRO A 264 -10.02 -25.11 -1.29
N GLN A 265 -10.46 -24.79 -0.07
CA GLN A 265 -10.96 -23.46 0.30
C GLN A 265 -9.89 -22.36 0.29
N TYR A 266 -8.61 -22.74 0.42
CA TYR A 266 -7.49 -21.81 0.56
C TYR A 266 -6.52 -21.86 -0.63
N GLN A 267 -6.81 -22.62 -1.69
CA GLN A 267 -5.96 -22.71 -2.89
C GLN A 267 -5.70 -21.35 -3.56
N TRP A 268 -6.57 -20.36 -3.35
CA TRP A 268 -6.36 -19.00 -3.83
C TRP A 268 -5.08 -18.37 -3.27
N LEU A 269 -4.66 -18.73 -2.05
CA LEU A 269 -3.41 -18.24 -1.42
C LEU A 269 -2.16 -18.65 -2.20
N ASN A 270 -2.17 -19.83 -2.83
CA ASN A 270 -1.04 -20.35 -3.62
C ASN A 270 -0.68 -19.44 -4.81
N ARG A 271 -1.63 -18.59 -5.24
CA ARG A 271 -1.52 -17.74 -6.43
C ARG A 271 -1.14 -16.30 -6.11
N LEU A 272 -0.94 -15.96 -4.84
CA LEU A 272 -0.70 -14.59 -4.40
C LEU A 272 0.78 -14.33 -4.11
N GLN A 273 1.20 -13.10 -4.41
CA GLN A 273 2.37 -12.50 -3.79
C GLN A 273 1.90 -11.56 -2.69
N CYS A 274 2.39 -11.76 -1.46
CA CYS A 274 1.99 -10.92 -0.34
C CYS A 274 3.12 -10.01 0.12
N ILE A 275 2.73 -8.95 0.84
CA ILE A 275 3.59 -8.00 1.54
C ILE A 275 3.06 -7.86 2.98
N GLY A 276 3.94 -7.93 3.96
CA GLY A 276 3.67 -7.59 5.35
C GLY A 276 4.30 -6.25 5.71
N ILE A 277 3.54 -5.37 6.35
CA ILE A 277 3.97 -4.03 6.78
C ILE A 277 3.66 -3.89 8.26
N GLY A 278 4.69 -3.69 9.08
CA GLY A 278 4.51 -3.55 10.51
C GLY A 278 5.78 -3.19 11.27
N GLU A 279 5.91 -3.73 12.47
CA GLU A 279 6.96 -3.46 13.43
C GLU A 279 7.17 -4.64 14.39
N VAL A 280 8.24 -4.59 15.19
CA VAL A 280 8.48 -5.54 16.29
C VAL A 280 8.52 -4.76 17.59
N GLN A 281 7.63 -5.08 18.52
CA GLN A 281 7.66 -4.55 19.88
C GLN A 281 8.70 -5.33 20.68
N MET A 282 9.88 -4.72 20.87
CA MET A 282 11.06 -5.42 21.40
C MET A 282 10.93 -5.81 22.88
N SER A 283 10.12 -5.09 23.67
CA SER A 283 9.86 -5.39 25.09
C SER A 283 9.17 -6.74 25.30
N ASP A 284 8.27 -7.10 24.38
CA ASP A 284 7.41 -8.28 24.48
C ASP A 284 7.75 -9.33 23.41
N LEU A 285 8.77 -9.05 22.60
CA LEU A 285 9.16 -9.79 21.40
C LEU A 285 7.94 -10.14 20.53
N LEU A 286 7.09 -9.13 20.36
CA LEU A 286 5.83 -9.23 19.65
C LEU A 286 5.98 -8.61 18.27
N VAL A 287 5.98 -9.46 17.26
CA VAL A 287 5.96 -9.09 15.85
C VAL A 287 4.51 -8.81 15.44
N ILE A 288 4.23 -7.62 14.92
CA ILE A 288 2.89 -7.23 14.47
C ILE A 288 3.02 -6.65 13.07
N TYR A 289 2.23 -7.15 12.12
CA TYR A 289 2.15 -6.55 10.80
C TYR A 289 0.80 -6.80 10.12
N ASP A 290 0.42 -5.86 9.26
CA ASP A 290 -0.70 -6.04 8.34
C ASP A 290 -0.21 -6.77 7.10
N LEU A 291 -0.97 -7.80 6.70
CA LEU A 291 -0.71 -8.64 5.56
C LEU A 291 -1.59 -8.20 4.38
N TYR A 292 -0.96 -7.96 3.23
CA TYR A 292 -1.60 -7.57 1.99
C TYR A 292 -1.23 -8.50 0.84
N ALA A 293 -2.15 -8.70 -0.10
CA ALA A 293 -1.88 -9.33 -1.39
C ALA A 293 -1.76 -8.28 -2.50
N LEU A 294 -0.80 -8.46 -3.41
CA LEU A 294 -0.68 -7.71 -4.67
C LEU A 294 -1.74 -8.14 -5.70
#